data_AF-A0A090RRQ9-F1
#
_entry.id   AF-A0A090RRQ9-F1
#
_cell.length_a   1.000
_cell.length_b   1.000
_cell.length_c   1.000
_cell.angle_alpha   90.00
_cell.angle_beta   90.00
_cell.angle_gamma   90.00
#
_symmetry.space_group_name_H-M   'P 1'
#
loop_
_entity.id
_entity.type
_entity.pdbx_description
1 polymer ?
#
loop_
_entity_poly.entity_id
_entity_poly.type
_entity_poly.pdbx_seq_one_letter_code
_entity_poly.pdbx_strand_id
1 'polypeptide(L)'
;MAHCWSRSAVFVAVGAGLTVQHLDTGGAGSVIGGIVLALGVAVLIYMFSGWMSNVISESMSGLYSAQLSRSFKQGMSWFIFSEVMFFGAFFGALFYARMISVPWLGGADNNAMTHEVLWPAFEAIWPLTTTPGGTTTEAMPWTGLPLQNTVILLLSSITLHMAHVSLEKNKRTALIVWLEITIVLAAFFLYYQAVEYAHAYQDMGLTSNRVSTATPSSC
;
A
#
# COMPACT_ATOMS: atom_id res chain seq x y z
N MET A 1 15.04 11.69 -24.09
CA MET A 1 14.10 10.95 -23.21
C MET A 1 13.74 11.73 -21.96
N ALA A 2 14.68 12.41 -21.28
CA ALA A 2 14.39 13.27 -20.12
C ALA A 2 13.31 14.34 -20.38
N HIS A 3 13.28 14.94 -21.59
CA HIS A 3 12.24 15.90 -21.98
C HIS A 3 10.84 15.27 -22.17
N CYS A 4 10.73 13.99 -22.53
CA CYS A 4 9.44 13.28 -22.52
C CYS A 4 9.01 12.94 -21.10
N TRP A 5 9.96 12.54 -20.24
CA TRP A 5 9.72 12.16 -18.85
C TRP A 5 9.18 13.33 -18.01
N SER A 6 9.79 14.51 -18.16
CA SER A 6 9.31 15.74 -17.52
C SER A 6 7.90 16.12 -18.00
N ARG A 7 7.59 15.96 -19.30
CA ARG A 7 6.28 16.31 -19.86
C ARG A 7 5.18 15.34 -19.45
N SER A 8 5.44 14.04 -19.36
CA SER A 8 4.46 13.05 -18.88
C SER A 8 4.13 13.23 -17.39
N ALA A 9 5.12 13.58 -16.57
CA ALA A 9 4.91 13.84 -15.15
C ALA A 9 3.99 15.04 -14.91
N VAL A 10 4.07 16.08 -15.76
CA VAL A 10 3.17 17.24 -15.71
C VAL A 10 1.73 16.85 -15.98
N PHE A 11 1.46 16.00 -16.98
CA PHE A 11 0.08 15.56 -17.28
C PHE A 11 -0.54 14.75 -16.13
N VAL A 12 0.24 13.93 -15.43
CA VAL A 12 -0.24 13.17 -14.28
C VAL A 12 -0.48 14.07 -13.08
N ALA A 13 0.44 15.00 -12.80
CA ALA A 13 0.30 15.94 -11.70
C ALA A 13 -0.92 16.86 -11.89
N VAL A 14 -1.13 17.35 -13.11
CA VAL A 14 -2.31 18.16 -13.47
C VAL A 14 -3.59 17.33 -13.43
N GLY A 15 -3.56 16.09 -13.94
CA GLY A 15 -4.71 15.18 -13.87
C GLY A 15 -5.12 14.84 -12.44
N ALA A 16 -4.16 14.51 -11.59
CA ALA A 16 -4.39 14.26 -10.17
C ALA A 16 -4.94 15.50 -9.46
N GLY A 17 -4.37 16.68 -9.72
CA GLY A 17 -4.85 17.96 -9.17
C GLY A 17 -6.29 18.26 -9.55
N LEU A 18 -6.65 18.11 -10.82
CA LEU A 18 -8.02 18.34 -11.31
C LEU A 18 -9.00 17.30 -10.76
N THR A 19 -8.61 16.04 -10.61
CA THR A 19 -9.48 15.04 -9.98
C THR A 19 -9.79 15.39 -8.54
N VAL A 20 -8.77 15.75 -7.75
CA VAL A 20 -8.92 16.07 -6.32
C VAL A 20 -9.76 17.34 -6.12
N GLN A 21 -9.57 18.36 -6.96
CA GLN A 21 -10.34 19.61 -6.90
C GLN A 21 -11.82 19.43 -7.27
N HIS A 22 -12.17 18.39 -8.03
CA HIS A 22 -13.53 18.10 -8.48
C HIS A 22 -14.16 16.85 -7.84
N LEU A 23 -13.60 16.34 -6.73
CA LEU A 23 -14.16 15.19 -6.01
C LEU A 23 -15.57 15.45 -5.45
N ASP A 24 -15.87 16.69 -5.05
CA ASP A 24 -17.14 17.07 -4.41
C ASP A 24 -18.15 17.70 -5.40
N THR A 25 -17.67 18.13 -6.56
CA THR A 25 -18.52 18.69 -7.63
C THR A 25 -18.82 17.60 -8.64
N GLY A 26 -19.91 16.85 -8.42
CA GLY A 26 -20.44 15.79 -9.31
C GLY A 26 -20.91 16.25 -10.71
N GLY A 27 -20.26 17.26 -11.30
CA GLY A 27 -20.53 17.80 -12.63
C GLY A 27 -19.49 17.38 -13.68
N ALA A 28 -19.55 18.03 -14.86
CA ALA A 28 -18.68 17.73 -16.00
C ALA A 28 -17.17 17.82 -15.68
N GLY A 29 -16.76 18.63 -14.69
CA GLY A 29 -15.38 18.73 -14.22
C GLY A 29 -14.85 17.43 -13.58
N SER A 30 -15.69 16.66 -12.91
CA SER A 30 -15.32 15.36 -12.32
C SER A 30 -15.05 14.31 -13.40
N VAL A 31 -15.89 14.27 -14.45
CA VAL A 31 -15.72 13.35 -15.59
C VAL A 31 -14.46 13.68 -16.38
N ILE A 32 -14.23 14.98 -16.65
CA ILE A 32 -13.02 15.45 -17.33
C ILE A 32 -11.78 15.13 -16.49
N GLY A 33 -11.81 15.38 -15.18
CA GLY A 33 -10.73 15.02 -14.26
C GLY A 33 -10.41 13.53 -14.33
N GLY A 34 -11.41 12.66 -14.21
CA GLY A 34 -11.23 11.21 -14.27
C GLY A 34 -10.60 10.73 -15.58
N ILE A 35 -11.03 11.28 -16.72
CA ILE A 35 -10.45 10.97 -18.03
C ILE A 35 -8.99 11.44 -18.11
N VAL A 36 -8.69 12.65 -17.64
CA VAL A 36 -7.31 13.20 -17.64
C VAL A 36 -6.40 12.38 -16.72
N LEU A 37 -6.87 11.95 -15.55
CA LEU A 37 -6.12 11.08 -14.65
C LEU A 37 -5.85 9.70 -15.30
N ALA A 38 -6.87 9.07 -15.88
CA ALA A 38 -6.72 7.78 -16.55
C ALA A 38 -5.74 7.86 -17.72
N LEU A 39 -5.82 8.92 -18.54
CA LEU A 39 -4.85 9.18 -19.60
C LEU A 39 -3.44 9.43 -19.05
N GLY A 40 -3.31 10.19 -17.96
CA GLY A 40 -2.03 10.41 -17.29
C GLY A 40 -1.38 9.10 -16.83
N VAL A 41 -2.15 8.23 -16.18
CA VAL A 41 -1.70 6.90 -15.73
C VAL A 41 -1.33 6.02 -16.93
N ALA A 42 -2.14 6.00 -18.00
CA ALA A 42 -1.83 5.23 -19.20
C ALA A 42 -0.52 5.70 -19.86
N VAL A 43 -0.28 7.01 -19.94
CA VAL A 43 0.98 7.58 -20.45
C VAL A 43 2.16 7.19 -19.54
N LEU A 44 2.00 7.20 -18.22
CA LEU A 44 3.06 6.73 -17.31
C LEU A 44 3.41 5.27 -17.54
N ILE A 45 2.41 4.40 -17.64
CA ILE A 45 2.63 2.96 -17.88
C ILE A 45 3.36 2.75 -19.20
N TYR A 46 2.94 3.45 -20.27
CA TYR A 46 3.58 3.39 -21.57
C TYR A 46 5.04 3.87 -21.52
N MET A 47 5.30 5.00 -20.85
CA MET A 47 6.66 5.55 -20.70
C MET A 47 7.55 4.67 -19.84
N PHE A 48 7.06 4.13 -18.73
CA PHE A 48 7.81 3.22 -17.86
C PHE A 48 8.18 1.94 -18.59
N SER A 49 7.24 1.35 -19.33
CA SER A 49 7.47 0.16 -20.14
C SER A 49 8.49 0.42 -21.26
N GLY A 50 8.39 1.56 -21.94
CA GLY A 50 9.35 1.96 -22.97
C GLY A 50 10.75 2.23 -22.41
N TRP A 51 10.85 2.86 -21.24
CA TRP A 51 12.13 3.07 -20.56
C TRP A 51 12.78 1.75 -20.14
N MET A 52 12.02 0.83 -19.52
CA MET A 52 12.51 -0.49 -19.14
C MET A 52 12.98 -1.29 -20.37
N SER A 53 12.23 -1.24 -21.48
CA SER A 53 12.66 -1.89 -22.73
C SER A 53 14.00 -1.34 -23.24
N ASN A 54 14.20 -0.03 -23.17
CA ASN A 54 15.47 0.59 -23.57
C ASN A 54 16.62 0.13 -22.66
N VAL A 55 16.42 0.13 -21.34
CA VAL A 55 17.40 -0.34 -20.35
C VAL A 55 17.80 -1.80 -20.61
N ILE A 56 16.83 -2.67 -20.91
CA ILE A 56 17.08 -4.08 -21.26
C ILE A 56 17.87 -4.18 -22.57
N SER A 57 17.47 -3.43 -23.60
CA SER A 57 18.15 -3.47 -24.91
C SER A 57 19.62 -3.01 -24.84
N GLU A 58 19.89 -1.97 -24.05
CA GLU A 58 21.24 -1.45 -23.80
C GLU A 58 22.07 -2.39 -22.93
N SER A 59 21.43 -3.10 -21.99
CA SER A 59 22.09 -4.15 -21.21
C SER A 59 22.54 -5.31 -22.10
N MET A 60 21.69 -5.71 -23.05
CA MET A 60 21.99 -6.78 -24.01
C MET A 60 23.01 -6.37 -25.08
N SER A 61 23.17 -5.07 -25.37
CA SER A 61 24.16 -4.58 -26.33
C SER A 61 25.60 -4.53 -25.79
N GLY A 62 25.81 -4.94 -24.52
CA GLY A 62 27.15 -5.11 -23.94
C GLY A 62 27.87 -3.82 -23.53
N LEU A 63 27.18 -2.67 -23.52
CA LEU A 63 27.75 -1.35 -23.20
C LEU A 63 27.91 -1.09 -21.69
N TYR A 64 27.66 -2.09 -20.85
CA TYR A 64 27.65 -1.94 -19.39
C TYR A 64 29.06 -1.94 -18.80
N SER A 65 29.51 -0.78 -18.30
CA SER A 65 30.74 -0.68 -17.53
C SER A 65 30.56 -1.20 -16.09
N ALA A 66 31.65 -1.68 -15.48
CA ALA A 66 31.63 -2.15 -14.09
C ALA A 66 31.18 -1.04 -13.10
N GLN A 67 31.46 0.23 -13.42
CA GLN A 67 30.99 1.38 -12.64
C GLN A 67 29.47 1.51 -12.68
N LEU A 68 28.85 1.38 -13.87
CA LEU A 68 27.40 1.46 -14.04
C LEU A 68 26.68 0.38 -13.22
N SER A 69 27.22 -0.85 -13.20
CA SER A 69 26.65 -1.95 -12.40
C SER A 69 26.64 -1.68 -10.88
N ARG A 70 27.64 -0.94 -10.36
CA ARG A 70 27.70 -0.56 -8.94
C ARG A 70 26.65 0.51 -8.63
N SER A 71 26.49 1.49 -9.52
CA SER A 71 25.46 2.53 -9.38
C SER A 71 24.05 1.93 -9.37
N PHE A 72 23.75 0.94 -10.21
CA PHE A 72 22.44 0.27 -10.19
C PHE A 72 22.16 -0.47 -8.89
N LYS A 73 23.16 -1.18 -8.33
CA LYS A 73 23.02 -1.85 -7.03
C LYS A 73 22.78 -0.85 -5.90
N GLN A 74 23.53 0.26 -5.89
CA GLN A 74 23.34 1.33 -4.92
C GLN A 74 21.95 1.97 -5.06
N GLY A 75 21.49 2.24 -6.28
CA GLY A 75 20.16 2.78 -6.55
C GLY A 75 19.05 1.85 -6.04
N MET A 76 19.14 0.55 -6.29
CA MET A 76 18.17 -0.43 -5.79
C MET A 76 18.17 -0.50 -4.25
N SER A 77 19.34 -0.46 -3.60
CA SER A 77 19.42 -0.46 -2.13
C SER A 77 18.79 0.80 -1.52
N TRP A 78 19.05 1.98 -2.09
CA TRP A 78 18.43 3.24 -1.62
C TRP A 78 16.91 3.26 -1.83
N PHE A 79 16.42 2.66 -2.93
CA PHE A 79 14.98 2.50 -3.16
C PHE A 79 14.33 1.59 -2.11
N ILE A 80 14.90 0.41 -1.85
CA ILE A 80 14.40 -0.49 -0.79
C ILE A 80 14.43 0.20 0.58
N PHE A 81 15.49 0.96 0.87
CA PHE A 81 15.58 1.74 2.10
C PHE A 81 14.45 2.77 2.23
N SER A 82 14.10 3.47 1.15
CA SER A 82 12.96 4.41 1.16
C SER A 82 11.62 3.73 1.42
N GLU A 83 11.39 2.53 0.86
CA GLU A 83 10.17 1.75 1.11
C GLU A 83 10.10 1.31 2.58
N VAL A 84 11.22 0.84 3.16
CA VAL A 84 11.28 0.46 4.58
C VAL A 84 10.95 1.65 5.50
N MET A 85 11.46 2.84 5.19
CA MET A 85 11.15 4.05 5.96
C MET A 85 9.69 4.48 5.81
N PHE A 86 9.11 4.33 4.62
CA PHE A 86 7.68 4.58 4.36
C PHE A 86 6.79 3.66 5.20
N PHE A 87 7.06 2.35 5.21
CA PHE A 87 6.38 1.41 6.12
C PHE A 87 6.66 1.73 7.60
N GLY A 88 7.89 2.16 7.91
CA GLY A 88 8.29 2.62 9.24
C GLY A 88 7.42 3.76 9.77
N ALA A 89 6.98 4.69 8.92
CA ALA A 89 6.06 5.75 9.30
C ALA A 89 4.67 5.21 9.71
N PHE A 90 4.12 4.21 9.00
CA PHE A 90 2.84 3.60 9.38
C PHE A 90 2.94 2.80 10.67
N PHE A 91 4.01 2.02 10.87
CA PHE A 91 4.24 1.34 12.15
C PHE A 91 4.47 2.33 13.29
N GLY A 92 5.17 3.44 13.02
CA GLY A 92 5.32 4.54 13.97
C GLY A 92 3.98 5.18 14.34
N ALA A 93 3.08 5.38 13.37
CA ALA A 93 1.73 5.86 13.62
C ALA A 93 0.89 4.87 14.44
N LEU A 94 0.98 3.56 14.16
CA LEU A 94 0.31 2.52 14.96
C LEU A 94 0.86 2.45 16.39
N PHE A 95 2.17 2.55 16.56
CA PHE A 95 2.82 2.60 17.87
C PHE A 95 2.36 3.83 18.65
N TYR A 96 2.38 5.00 18.02
CA TYR A 96 1.89 6.24 18.61
C TYR A 96 0.42 6.11 19.02
N ALA A 97 -0.43 5.57 18.14
CA ALA A 97 -1.84 5.37 18.43
C ALA A 97 -2.04 4.47 19.67
N ARG A 98 -1.39 3.31 19.70
CA ARG A 98 -1.58 2.31 20.76
C ARG A 98 -0.91 2.67 22.08
N MET A 99 0.33 3.14 22.07
CA MET A 99 1.13 3.33 23.28
C MET A 99 1.00 4.73 23.88
N ILE A 100 0.66 5.73 23.07
CA ILE A 100 0.64 7.13 23.50
C ILE A 100 -0.79 7.67 23.49
N SER A 101 -1.49 7.59 22.35
CA SER A 101 -2.81 8.22 22.25
C SER A 101 -3.90 7.52 23.08
N VAL A 102 -3.93 6.17 23.11
CA VAL A 102 -4.97 5.43 23.86
C VAL A 102 -4.87 5.69 25.37
N PRO A 103 -3.67 5.66 26.01
CA PRO A 103 -3.54 6.04 27.42
C PRO A 103 -3.88 7.51 27.70
N TRP A 104 -3.50 8.44 26.82
CA TRP A 104 -3.85 9.86 26.99
C TRP A 104 -5.36 10.11 26.90
N LEU A 105 -6.06 9.40 26.00
CA LEU A 105 -7.52 9.43 25.91
C LEU A 105 -8.19 8.80 27.13
N GLY A 106 -7.55 7.82 27.77
CA GLY A 106 -7.99 7.17 29.01
C GLY A 106 -7.66 7.92 30.30
N GLY A 107 -7.17 9.16 30.21
CA GLY A 107 -6.92 10.02 31.38
C GLY A 107 -5.53 9.88 32.02
N ALA A 108 -4.55 9.29 31.35
CA ALA A 108 -3.17 9.23 31.86
C ALA A 108 -2.52 10.64 31.99
N ASP A 109 -1.59 10.76 32.95
CA ASP A 109 -0.86 11.98 33.33
C ASP A 109 -1.78 13.14 33.76
N ASN A 110 -1.65 14.32 33.15
CA ASN A 110 -2.40 15.53 33.52
C ASN A 110 -3.82 15.59 32.91
N ASN A 111 -4.26 14.52 32.22
CA ASN A 111 -5.51 14.50 31.46
C ASN A 111 -6.68 13.80 32.16
N ALA A 112 -6.54 13.47 33.45
CA ALA A 112 -7.58 12.80 34.23
C ALA A 112 -8.91 13.60 34.23
N MET A 113 -8.84 14.92 34.37
CA MET A 113 -10.04 15.78 34.34
C MET A 113 -10.62 15.98 32.93
N THR A 114 -9.80 15.92 31.88
CA THR A 114 -10.27 16.00 30.49
C THR A 114 -10.97 14.71 30.05
N HIS A 115 -10.55 13.56 30.57
CA HIS A 115 -11.19 12.27 30.34
C HIS A 115 -12.60 12.22 30.96
N GLU A 116 -12.75 12.62 32.22
CA GLU A 116 -14.07 12.62 32.89
C GLU A 116 -15.08 13.60 32.25
N VAL A 117 -14.61 14.71 31.67
CA VAL A 117 -15.48 15.73 31.04
C VAL A 117 -15.84 15.37 29.59
N LEU A 118 -14.88 14.87 28.81
CA LEU A 118 -15.10 14.64 27.37
C LEU A 118 -15.51 13.19 27.06
N TRP A 119 -14.99 12.19 27.78
CA TRP A 119 -15.11 10.78 27.41
C TRP A 119 -15.25 9.83 28.63
N PRO A 120 -16.21 10.05 29.55
CA PRO A 120 -16.31 9.31 30.82
C PRO A 120 -16.60 7.80 30.67
N ALA A 121 -17.04 7.35 29.49
CA ALA A 121 -17.33 5.95 29.19
C ALA A 121 -16.24 5.27 28.34
N PHE A 122 -15.11 5.94 28.07
CA PHE A 122 -14.04 5.39 27.25
C PHE A 122 -13.12 4.47 28.06
N GLU A 123 -13.13 3.18 27.76
CA GLU A 123 -12.17 2.24 28.31
C GLU A 123 -10.94 2.13 27.41
N ALA A 124 -9.76 2.40 27.97
CA ALA A 124 -8.48 2.28 27.28
C ALA A 124 -8.06 0.80 27.16
N ILE A 125 -8.82 0.01 26.40
CA ILE A 125 -8.50 -1.39 26.06
C ILE A 125 -8.07 -1.53 24.61
N TRP A 126 -7.10 -2.40 24.33
CA TRP A 126 -6.66 -2.71 22.98
C TRP A 126 -6.89 -4.18 22.65
N PRO A 127 -7.57 -4.52 21.54
CA PRO A 127 -8.24 -3.64 20.58
C PRO A 127 -9.47 -2.93 21.17
N LEU A 128 -9.78 -1.73 20.67
CA LEU A 128 -10.96 -0.97 21.11
C LEU A 128 -12.22 -1.73 20.69
N THR A 129 -12.91 -2.35 21.64
CA THR A 129 -14.17 -3.08 21.41
C THR A 129 -15.39 -2.18 21.53
N THR A 130 -15.22 -0.97 22.07
CA THR A 130 -16.23 0.08 22.19
C THR A 130 -15.64 1.39 21.68
N THR A 131 -16.10 1.84 20.52
CA THR A 131 -15.77 3.18 20.02
C THR A 131 -16.56 4.25 20.81
N PRO A 132 -16.06 5.48 20.96
CA PRO A 132 -16.81 6.58 21.59
C PRO A 132 -18.17 6.91 20.92
N GLY A 133 -18.41 6.40 19.70
CA GLY A 133 -19.67 6.49 18.97
C GLY A 133 -20.62 5.29 19.13
N GLY A 134 -20.34 4.36 20.07
CA GLY A 134 -21.23 3.24 20.39
C GLY A 134 -21.22 2.05 19.44
N THR A 135 -20.27 2.00 18.49
CA THR A 135 -20.12 0.84 17.59
C THR A 135 -19.15 -0.19 18.17
N THR A 136 -19.58 -1.46 18.15
CA THR A 136 -18.76 -2.62 18.53
C THR A 136 -17.91 -3.03 17.32
N THR A 137 -16.61 -2.79 17.39
CA THR A 137 -15.66 -3.24 16.38
C THR A 137 -15.07 -4.58 16.83
N GLU A 138 -15.39 -5.65 16.10
CA GLU A 138 -14.74 -6.94 16.32
C GLU A 138 -13.34 -6.93 15.72
N ALA A 139 -12.38 -7.38 16.50
CA ALA A 139 -11.03 -7.56 16.02
C ALA A 139 -10.97 -8.79 15.11
N MET A 140 -10.46 -8.60 13.89
CA MET A 140 -10.24 -9.71 12.96
C MET A 140 -9.24 -10.71 13.57
N PRO A 141 -9.60 -12.01 13.68
CA PRO A 141 -8.74 -13.00 14.31
C PRO A 141 -7.48 -13.28 13.48
N TRP A 142 -6.33 -13.30 14.15
CA TRP A 142 -5.02 -13.53 13.55
C TRP A 142 -4.79 -14.96 13.04
N THR A 143 -5.59 -15.92 13.51
CA THR A 143 -5.36 -17.37 13.36
C THR A 143 -5.75 -17.94 11.99
N GLY A 144 -6.59 -17.25 11.23
CA GLY A 144 -7.12 -17.76 9.95
C GLY A 144 -6.32 -17.30 8.74
N LEU A 145 -6.66 -16.11 8.25
CA LEU A 145 -6.24 -15.62 6.94
C LEU A 145 -4.83 -15.01 6.92
N PRO A 146 -4.41 -14.18 7.92
CA PRO A 146 -3.04 -13.68 7.98
C PRO A 146 -2.00 -14.81 8.06
N LEU A 147 -2.31 -15.89 8.78
CA LEU A 147 -1.41 -17.05 8.90
C LEU A 147 -1.20 -17.75 7.55
N GLN A 148 -2.27 -18.00 6.80
CA GLN A 148 -2.16 -18.64 5.48
C GLN A 148 -1.37 -17.75 4.50
N ASN A 149 -1.63 -16.46 4.52
CA ASN A 149 -0.92 -15.47 3.71
C ASN A 149 0.58 -15.41 4.04
N THR A 150 0.96 -15.46 5.33
CA THR A 150 2.38 -15.50 5.72
C THR A 150 3.07 -16.79 5.27
N VAL A 151 2.40 -17.95 5.37
CA VAL A 151 2.95 -19.22 4.87
C VAL A 151 3.16 -19.15 3.36
N ILE A 152 2.22 -18.62 2.59
CA ILE A 152 2.35 -18.45 1.14
C ILE A 152 3.54 -17.53 0.79
N LEU A 153 3.70 -16.41 1.49
CA LEU A 153 4.83 -15.50 1.27
C LEU A 153 6.18 -16.16 1.59
N LEU A 154 6.27 -16.91 2.69
CA LEU A 154 7.49 -17.65 3.06
C LEU A 154 7.82 -18.74 2.04
N LEU A 155 6.82 -19.48 1.57
CA LEU A 155 7.02 -20.48 0.53
C LEU A 155 7.51 -19.82 -0.78
N SER A 156 6.95 -18.67 -1.15
CA SER A 156 7.38 -17.93 -2.35
C SER A 156 8.84 -17.42 -2.24
N SER A 157 9.30 -17.10 -1.03
CA SER A 157 10.71 -16.73 -0.78
C SER A 157 11.66 -17.92 -1.01
N ILE A 158 11.27 -19.11 -0.56
CA ILE A 158 12.05 -20.35 -0.77
C ILE A 158 12.12 -20.69 -2.27
N THR A 159 11.01 -20.62 -2.99
CA THR A 159 10.99 -20.92 -4.44
C THR A 159 11.83 -19.91 -5.24
N LEU A 160 11.83 -18.63 -4.85
CA LEU A 160 12.69 -17.62 -5.46
C LEU A 160 14.18 -17.87 -5.17
N HIS A 161 14.52 -18.31 -3.96
CA HIS A 161 15.90 -18.70 -3.64
C HIS A 161 16.36 -19.91 -4.48
N MET A 162 15.48 -20.90 -4.68
CA MET A 162 15.76 -22.04 -5.56
C MET A 162 15.92 -21.64 -7.03
N ALA A 163 15.15 -20.65 -7.50
CA ALA A 163 15.33 -20.05 -8.82
C ALA A 163 16.71 -19.37 -8.94
N HIS A 164 17.12 -18.61 -7.92
CA HIS A 164 18.44 -17.97 -7.88
C HIS A 164 19.60 -18.98 -7.94
N VAL A 165 19.55 -20.05 -7.15
CA VAL A 165 20.55 -21.13 -7.21
C VAL A 165 20.56 -21.83 -8.57
N SER A 166 19.40 -21.93 -9.24
CA SER A 166 19.30 -22.50 -10.59
C SER A 166 19.91 -21.57 -11.66
N LEU A 167 19.83 -20.25 -11.46
CA LEU A 167 20.49 -19.23 -12.29
C LEU A 167 22.02 -19.39 -12.22
N GLU A 168 22.59 -19.49 -11.01
CA GLU A 168 24.04 -19.66 -10.81
C GLU A 168 24.56 -20.95 -11.43
N LYS A 169 23.76 -22.03 -11.36
CA LYS A 169 24.07 -23.33 -11.99
C LYS A 169 23.79 -23.36 -13.50
N ASN A 170 23.39 -22.24 -14.10
CA ASN A 170 23.07 -22.08 -15.52
C ASN A 170 21.98 -23.07 -16.02
N LYS A 171 21.10 -23.54 -15.13
CA LYS A 171 20.02 -24.48 -15.44
C LYS A 171 18.76 -23.71 -15.83
N ARG A 172 18.66 -23.32 -17.10
CA ARG A 172 17.57 -22.47 -17.62
C ARG A 172 16.16 -23.04 -17.42
N THR A 173 15.96 -24.33 -17.67
CA THR A 173 14.63 -24.95 -17.49
C THR A 173 14.19 -24.93 -16.03
N ALA A 174 15.10 -25.24 -15.11
CA ALA A 174 14.80 -25.20 -13.68
C ALA A 174 14.53 -23.78 -13.20
N LEU A 175 15.30 -22.79 -13.68
CA LEU A 175 15.07 -21.38 -13.40
C LEU A 175 13.65 -20.92 -13.76
N ILE A 176 13.19 -21.23 -14.98
CA ILE A 176 11.87 -20.82 -15.47
C ILE A 176 10.77 -21.45 -14.62
N VAL A 177 10.87 -22.76 -14.35
CA VAL A 177 9.88 -23.50 -13.54
C VAL A 177 9.77 -22.91 -12.13
N TRP A 178 10.88 -22.68 -11.43
CA TRP A 178 10.85 -22.12 -10.07
C TRP A 178 10.32 -20.67 -10.05
N LEU A 179 10.61 -19.89 -11.08
CA LEU A 179 10.10 -18.52 -11.21
C LEU A 179 8.59 -18.50 -11.48
N GLU A 180 8.09 -19.37 -12.35
CA GLU A 180 6.65 -19.52 -12.63
C GLU A 180 5.88 -19.94 -11.38
N ILE A 181 6.39 -20.92 -10.62
CA ILE A 181 5.79 -21.33 -9.33
C ILE A 181 5.70 -20.14 -8.38
N THR A 182 6.76 -19.32 -8.31
CA THR A 182 6.78 -18.12 -7.44
C THR A 182 5.71 -17.11 -7.85
N ILE A 183 5.53 -16.86 -9.15
CA ILE A 183 4.52 -15.93 -9.68
C ILE A 183 3.10 -16.46 -9.39
N VAL A 184 2.87 -17.76 -9.59
CA VAL A 184 1.58 -18.40 -9.30
C VAL A 184 1.24 -18.29 -7.81
N LEU A 185 2.20 -18.55 -6.91
CA LEU A 185 2.00 -18.39 -5.47
C LEU A 185 1.68 -16.93 -5.08
N ALA A 186 2.36 -15.97 -5.69
CA ALA A 186 2.09 -14.55 -5.48
C ALA A 186 0.68 -14.13 -5.96
N ALA A 187 0.21 -14.68 -7.09
CA ALA A 187 -1.13 -14.45 -7.59
C ALA A 187 -2.20 -15.04 -6.65
N PHE A 188 -1.96 -16.23 -6.09
CA PHE A 188 -2.83 -16.82 -5.07
C PHE A 188 -2.92 -15.94 -3.81
N PHE A 189 -1.78 -15.44 -3.34
CA PHE A 189 -1.74 -14.50 -2.21
C PHE A 189 -2.59 -13.25 -2.48
N LEU A 190 -2.42 -12.61 -3.64
CA LEU A 190 -3.18 -11.41 -4.00
C LEU A 190 -4.69 -11.71 -4.12
N TYR A 191 -5.06 -12.89 -4.61
CA TYR A 191 -6.44 -13.34 -4.66
C TYR A 191 -7.06 -13.47 -3.26
N TYR A 192 -6.38 -14.16 -2.32
CA TYR A 192 -6.88 -14.31 -0.95
C TYR A 192 -7.02 -12.95 -0.24
N GLN A 193 -6.04 -12.04 -0.43
CA GLN A 193 -6.13 -10.68 0.10
C GLN A 193 -7.33 -9.91 -0.47
N ALA A 194 -7.58 -10.00 -1.77
CA ALA A 194 -8.67 -9.28 -2.41
C ALA A 194 -10.05 -9.78 -1.97
N VAL A 195 -10.23 -11.10 -1.86
CA VAL A 195 -11.50 -11.71 -1.43
C VAL A 195 -11.85 -11.30 0.00
N GLU A 196 -10.89 -11.38 0.91
CA GLU A 196 -11.10 -10.98 2.30
C GLU A 196 -11.30 -9.47 2.43
N TYR A 197 -10.54 -8.66 1.69
CA TYR A 197 -10.74 -7.22 1.70
C TYR A 197 -12.15 -6.84 1.21
N ALA A 198 -12.64 -7.51 0.16
CA ALA A 198 -14.00 -7.32 -0.32
C ALA A 198 -15.07 -7.76 0.70
N HIS A 199 -14.85 -8.90 1.37
CA HIS A 199 -15.74 -9.40 2.42
C HIS A 199 -15.75 -8.47 3.65
N ALA A 200 -14.58 -8.03 4.11
CA ALA A 200 -14.41 -7.06 5.18
C ALA A 200 -15.07 -5.71 4.84
N TYR A 201 -14.99 -5.26 3.59
CA TYR A 201 -15.63 -4.03 3.15
C TYR A 201 -17.17 -4.13 3.17
N GLN A 202 -17.72 -5.28 2.76
CA GLN A 202 -19.17 -5.53 2.72
C GLN A 202 -19.77 -5.78 4.11
N ASP A 203 -19.08 -6.54 4.96
CA ASP A 203 -19.60 -6.98 6.26
C ASP A 203 -19.28 -5.99 7.40
N MET A 204 -18.14 -5.28 7.35
CA MET A 204 -17.73 -4.30 8.37
C MET A 204 -17.99 -2.83 7.96
N GLY A 205 -18.61 -2.58 6.80
CA GLY A 205 -19.27 -1.32 6.48
C GLY A 205 -18.40 -0.05 6.56
N LEU A 206 -17.12 -0.11 6.20
CA LEU A 206 -16.23 1.05 6.14
C LEU A 206 -16.42 1.84 4.83
N THR A 207 -17.64 2.33 4.60
CA THR A 207 -17.85 3.38 3.59
C THR A 207 -17.41 4.72 4.17
N SER A 208 -16.73 5.53 3.38
CA SER A 208 -16.25 6.88 3.71
C SER A 208 -17.37 7.89 4.07
N ASN A 209 -18.63 7.46 4.21
CA ASN A 209 -19.80 8.32 4.42
C ASN A 209 -20.38 8.29 5.86
N ARG A 210 -19.67 7.73 6.84
CA ARG A 210 -20.12 7.77 8.25
C ARG A 210 -19.38 8.78 9.14
N VAL A 211 -18.52 9.61 8.57
CA VAL A 211 -17.90 10.75 9.28
C VAL A 211 -18.74 12.04 9.12
N SER A 212 -19.65 12.12 8.15
CA SER A 212 -20.36 13.36 7.79
C SER A 212 -21.84 13.43 8.19
N THR A 213 -22.41 12.36 8.76
CA THR A 213 -23.85 12.31 9.12
C THR A 213 -24.08 12.19 10.63
N ALA A 214 -23.31 12.93 11.42
CA ALA A 214 -23.75 13.36 12.74
C ALA A 214 -24.57 14.67 12.59
N THR A 215 -25.67 14.62 11.84
CA THR A 215 -26.74 15.61 12.01
C THR A 215 -27.47 15.27 13.31
N PRO A 216 -27.65 16.22 14.24
CA PRO A 216 -28.35 15.98 15.48
C PRO A 216 -29.83 15.76 15.15
N SER A 217 -30.27 14.51 15.17
CA SER A 217 -31.69 14.19 15.23
C SER A 217 -32.15 14.40 16.67
N SER A 218 -32.77 15.56 16.90
CA SER A 218 -33.90 15.81 17.79
C SER A 218 -34.08 14.84 18.97
N CYS A 219 -33.61 15.27 20.14
CA CYS A 219 -34.42 15.55 21.33
C CYS A 219 -33.60 16.39 22.32
#